data_AF-A0AAN2QV23-F1
#
_entry.id   AF-A0AAN2QV23-F1
#
_cell.length_a   1.000
_cell.length_b   1.000
_cell.length_c   1.000
_cell.angle_alpha   90.00
_cell.angle_beta   90.00
_cell.angle_gamma   90.00
#
_symmetry.space_group_name_H-M   'P 1'
#
loop_
_entity.id
_entity.type
_entity.pdbx_description
1 polymer ?
#
loop_
_entity_poly.entity_id
_entity_poly.type
_entity_poly.pdbx_seq_one_letter_code
_entity_poly.pdbx_strand_id
1 'polypeptide(L)'
;MNWWQNVFNQKNKYNRVKTTGQMNAVHVARKSKFPVVVAPVTGQLQKIDGDNEQNHSKNGFMMLPDGNNIMSPVSGIVTASDEHTVIIKSVNHDKVTVQVQARNEMLQGTRLATYGTGQQLHAGDLIGTAHAMDQNDVRVYVFFEDSVVPYVNYGAVYAGQSIWQYQEDEDAT
;
A
#
# COMPACT_ATOMS: atom_id res chain seq x y z
N MET A 1 44.49 -14.20 -21.43
CA MET A 1 43.18 -13.52 -21.53
C MET A 1 42.10 -14.54 -21.22
N ASN A 2 41.50 -14.50 -20.03
CA ASN A 2 40.50 -15.48 -19.59
C ASN A 2 39.15 -14.78 -19.37
N TRP A 3 38.35 -14.68 -20.44
CA TRP A 3 37.00 -14.11 -20.42
C TRP A 3 36.09 -14.84 -19.42
N TRP A 4 36.14 -16.17 -19.36
CA TRP A 4 35.20 -16.97 -18.57
C TRP A 4 35.27 -16.76 -17.04
N GLN A 5 36.42 -16.32 -16.50
CA GLN A 5 36.55 -16.05 -15.06
C GLN A 5 35.78 -14.81 -14.59
N ASN A 6 35.45 -13.87 -15.49
CA ASN A 6 34.68 -12.66 -15.13
C ASN A 6 33.17 -12.89 -15.06
N VAL A 7 32.65 -14.00 -15.61
CA VAL A 7 31.21 -14.30 -15.57
C VAL A 7 30.80 -14.93 -14.23
N PHE A 8 31.69 -15.68 -13.58
CA PHE A 8 31.39 -16.35 -12.31
C PHE A 8 31.57 -15.46 -11.06
N ASN A 9 32.24 -14.32 -11.18
CA ASN A 9 32.40 -13.36 -10.08
C ASN A 9 31.23 -12.36 -9.92
N GLN A 10 30.19 -12.44 -10.76
CA GLN A 10 29.01 -11.57 -10.62
C GLN A 10 27.95 -12.09 -9.63
N LYS A 11 28.20 -13.20 -8.93
CA LYS A 11 27.26 -13.79 -7.95
C LYS A 11 26.98 -12.93 -6.71
N ASN A 12 27.73 -11.85 -6.46
CA ASN A 12 27.55 -10.99 -5.27
C ASN A 12 26.63 -9.78 -5.46
N LYS A 13 26.11 -9.50 -6.65
CA LYS A 13 25.19 -8.35 -6.85
C LYS A 13 23.74 -8.65 -6.48
N TYR A 14 23.28 -9.90 -6.55
CA TYR A 14 21.88 -10.25 -6.28
C TYR A 14 21.56 -10.47 -4.80
N ASN A 15 22.55 -10.87 -3.97
CA ASN A 15 22.32 -10.98 -2.52
C ASN A 15 22.21 -9.62 -1.83
N ARG A 16 22.85 -8.56 -2.36
CA ARG A 16 22.71 -7.22 -1.77
C ARG A 16 21.29 -6.68 -1.91
N VAL A 17 20.61 -6.91 -3.04
CA VAL A 17 19.24 -6.38 -3.28
C VAL A 17 18.21 -6.99 -2.32
N LYS A 18 18.29 -8.30 -2.03
CA LYS A 18 17.43 -8.93 -1.01
C LYS A 18 17.69 -8.40 0.40
N THR A 19 18.93 -8.03 0.69
CA THR A 19 19.35 -7.66 2.04
C THR A 19 19.04 -6.19 2.35
N THR A 20 19.23 -5.25 1.41
CA THR A 20 18.89 -3.83 1.64
C THR A 20 17.38 -3.59 1.70
N GLY A 21 16.55 -4.31 0.94
CA GLY A 21 15.10 -4.16 0.99
C GLY A 21 14.49 -4.63 2.32
N GLN A 22 14.97 -5.76 2.85
CA GLN A 22 14.46 -6.30 4.12
C GLN A 22 15.11 -5.67 5.36
N MET A 23 16.42 -5.33 5.31
CA MET A 23 17.07 -4.67 6.45
C MET A 23 16.55 -3.26 6.66
N ASN A 24 16.16 -2.51 5.61
CA ASN A 24 15.56 -1.20 5.80
C ASN A 24 14.17 -1.28 6.44
N ALA A 25 13.30 -2.21 6.03
CA ALA A 25 11.97 -2.33 6.62
C ALA A 25 12.03 -2.66 8.13
N VAL A 26 12.92 -3.56 8.56
CA VAL A 26 13.01 -4.00 9.97
C VAL A 26 13.76 -2.99 10.85
N HIS A 27 14.81 -2.31 10.34
CA HIS A 27 15.52 -1.29 11.12
C HIS A 27 14.74 0.00 11.25
N VAL A 28 14.00 0.40 10.21
CA VAL A 28 13.11 1.57 10.22
C VAL A 28 11.95 1.34 11.19
N ALA A 29 11.28 0.17 11.13
CA ALA A 29 10.18 -0.17 12.04
C ALA A 29 10.57 -0.21 13.54
N ARG A 30 11.85 -0.43 13.87
CA ARG A 30 12.33 -0.45 15.27
C ARG A 30 12.75 0.92 15.81
N LYS A 31 12.97 1.91 14.94
CA LYS A 31 13.43 3.26 15.33
C LYS A 31 12.45 4.38 15.00
N SER A 32 11.51 4.18 14.07
CA SER A 32 10.49 5.19 13.78
C SER A 32 9.35 5.08 14.79
N LYS A 33 9.06 6.19 15.49
CA LYS A 33 7.75 6.39 16.14
C LYS A 33 6.60 6.47 15.15
N PHE A 34 6.90 6.34 13.85
CA PHE A 34 5.96 6.52 12.76
C PHE A 34 5.60 5.18 12.10
N PRO A 35 4.30 4.98 11.83
CA PRO A 35 3.72 3.73 11.34
C PRO A 35 4.19 3.32 9.95
N VAL A 36 4.35 2.01 9.77
CA VAL A 36 4.58 1.39 8.47
C VAL A 36 3.25 1.28 7.74
N VAL A 37 3.18 1.89 6.56
CA VAL A 37 2.07 1.72 5.60
C VAL A 37 2.57 0.86 4.45
N VAL A 38 1.79 -0.17 4.11
CA VAL A 38 2.08 -1.06 2.99
C VAL A 38 1.12 -0.84 1.82
N ALA A 39 1.58 -1.16 0.61
CA ALA A 39 0.75 -1.13 -0.58
C ALA A 39 -0.40 -2.14 -0.45
N PRO A 40 -1.67 -1.74 -0.58
CA PRO A 40 -2.80 -2.67 -0.57
C PRO A 40 -2.83 -3.59 -1.79
N VAL A 41 -2.31 -3.16 -2.95
CA VAL A 41 -2.33 -3.98 -4.17
C VAL A 41 -0.97 -3.97 -4.85
N THR A 42 -0.74 -4.93 -5.74
CA THR A 42 0.36 -4.85 -6.71
C THR A 42 -0.09 -3.99 -7.86
N GLY A 43 0.72 -3.02 -8.27
CA GLY A 43 0.44 -2.16 -9.41
C GLY A 43 1.03 -0.78 -9.25
N GLN A 44 0.36 0.23 -9.82
CA GLN A 44 0.85 1.60 -9.86
C GLN A 44 0.25 2.45 -8.74
N LEU A 45 1.10 2.95 -7.83
CA LEU A 45 0.74 3.94 -6.81
C LEU A 45 0.74 5.36 -7.40
N GLN A 46 -0.33 6.10 -7.19
CA GLN A 46 -0.55 7.45 -7.71
C GLN A 46 -1.12 8.38 -6.63
N LYS A 47 -0.85 9.68 -6.77
CA LYS A 47 -1.46 10.71 -5.94
C LYS A 47 -2.90 10.93 -6.38
N ILE A 48 -3.77 11.25 -5.42
CA ILE A 48 -5.16 11.64 -5.70
C ILE A 48 -5.19 13.12 -6.11
N ASP A 49 -4.60 13.45 -7.25
CA ASP A 49 -4.38 14.83 -7.72
C ASP A 49 -5.19 15.19 -9.00
N GLY A 50 -6.13 14.34 -9.39
CA GLY A 50 -6.96 14.58 -10.58
C GLY A 50 -8.20 15.43 -10.30
N ASP A 51 -8.37 16.55 -11.02
CA ASP A 51 -9.58 17.40 -11.01
C ASP A 51 -10.88 16.64 -11.34
N ASN A 52 -10.78 15.45 -11.95
CA ASN A 52 -11.90 14.58 -12.31
C ASN A 52 -12.17 13.45 -11.30
N GLU A 53 -11.47 13.40 -10.16
CA GLU A 53 -11.67 12.36 -9.15
C GLU A 53 -12.61 12.86 -8.05
N GLN A 54 -13.74 12.17 -7.83
CA GLN A 54 -14.69 12.49 -6.76
C GLN A 54 -14.06 12.52 -5.35
N ASN A 55 -12.87 11.95 -5.19
CA ASN A 55 -12.14 11.84 -3.94
C ASN A 55 -10.91 12.76 -3.83
N HIS A 56 -10.70 13.69 -4.76
CA HIS A 56 -9.54 14.61 -4.80
C HIS A 56 -9.31 15.42 -3.52
N SER A 57 -10.37 15.67 -2.74
CA SER A 57 -10.29 16.44 -1.49
C SER A 57 -9.83 15.62 -0.27
N LYS A 58 -9.58 14.31 -0.42
CA LYS A 58 -9.23 13.43 0.70
C LYS A 58 -7.74 13.16 0.75
N ASN A 59 -7.20 13.22 1.96
CA ASN A 59 -5.81 12.87 2.23
C ASN A 59 -5.57 11.37 2.00
N GLY A 60 -4.63 11.03 1.12
CA GLY A 60 -4.32 9.63 0.84
C GLY A 60 -3.68 9.41 -0.53
N PHE A 61 -3.77 8.16 -0.98
CA PHE A 61 -3.24 7.73 -2.26
C PHE A 61 -4.22 6.79 -2.98
N MET A 62 -4.04 6.68 -4.30
CA MET A 62 -4.76 5.75 -5.15
C MET A 62 -3.79 4.73 -5.72
N MET A 63 -4.28 3.52 -5.96
CA MET A 63 -3.58 2.48 -6.69
C MET A 63 -4.41 1.95 -7.86
N LEU A 64 -3.73 1.78 -8.99
CA LEU A 64 -4.22 1.01 -10.14
C LEU A 64 -3.68 -0.42 -10.00
N PRO A 65 -4.53 -1.42 -9.70
CA PRO A 65 -4.07 -2.78 -9.49
C PRO A 65 -3.75 -3.47 -10.81
N ASP A 66 -2.59 -4.13 -10.85
CA ASP A 66 -2.22 -5.14 -11.85
C ASP A 66 -2.48 -6.58 -11.33
N GLY A 67 -2.77 -6.72 -10.04
CA GLY A 67 -2.98 -8.00 -9.37
C GLY A 67 -4.39 -8.18 -8.81
N ASN A 68 -4.70 -9.42 -8.41
CA ASN A 68 -6.06 -9.81 -8.02
C ASN A 68 -6.41 -9.62 -6.54
N ASN A 69 -5.44 -9.28 -5.70
CA ASN A 69 -5.59 -9.30 -4.24
C ASN A 69 -5.51 -7.88 -3.69
N ILE A 70 -6.38 -7.58 -2.72
CA ILE A 70 -6.33 -6.36 -1.91
C ILE A 70 -5.91 -6.75 -0.51
N MET A 71 -4.85 -6.11 -0.01
CA MET A 71 -4.26 -6.32 1.30
C MET A 71 -4.53 -5.12 2.21
N SER A 72 -4.56 -5.35 3.51
CA SER A 72 -4.68 -4.29 4.50
C SER A 72 -3.43 -3.41 4.47
N PRO A 73 -3.57 -2.08 4.28
CA PRO A 73 -2.42 -1.18 4.23
C PRO A 73 -1.82 -0.91 5.62
N VAL A 74 -2.58 -1.15 6.69
CA VAL A 74 -2.19 -0.87 8.07
C VAL A 74 -2.68 -1.96 9.02
N SER A 75 -2.03 -2.07 10.17
CA SER A 75 -2.54 -2.86 11.30
C SER A 75 -3.51 -2.03 12.14
N GLY A 76 -4.58 -2.65 12.63
CA GLY A 76 -5.58 -1.99 13.46
C GLY A 76 -6.84 -2.82 13.70
N ILE A 77 -7.88 -2.14 14.17
CA ILE A 77 -9.19 -2.73 14.49
C ILE A 77 -10.22 -2.23 13.49
N VAL A 78 -10.97 -3.13 12.86
CA VAL A 78 -12.06 -2.76 11.96
C VAL A 78 -13.17 -2.07 12.75
N THR A 79 -13.60 -0.91 12.29
CA THR A 79 -14.72 -0.15 12.87
C THR A 79 -15.99 -0.28 12.04
N ALA A 80 -15.85 -0.31 10.71
CA ALA A 80 -16.94 -0.55 9.77
C ALA A 80 -16.40 -1.23 8.51
N SER A 81 -17.22 -2.04 7.85
CA SER A 81 -16.86 -2.73 6.62
C SER A 81 -18.11 -3.07 5.81
N ASP A 82 -17.99 -2.93 4.50
CA ASP A 82 -18.93 -3.41 3.49
C ASP A 82 -18.14 -3.96 2.28
N GLU A 83 -18.84 -4.29 1.19
CA GLU A 83 -18.22 -4.89 -0.01
C GLU A 83 -17.31 -3.91 -0.79
N HIS A 84 -17.37 -2.61 -0.52
CA HIS A 84 -16.61 -1.58 -1.22
C HIS A 84 -15.69 -0.78 -0.30
N THR A 85 -15.90 -0.84 1.02
CA THR A 85 -15.20 -0.02 2.01
C THR A 85 -14.82 -0.84 3.24
N VAL A 86 -13.59 -0.65 3.73
CA VAL A 86 -13.13 -1.15 5.04
C VAL A 86 -12.52 0.02 5.80
N ILE A 87 -13.02 0.29 7.00
CA ILE A 87 -12.54 1.35 7.89
C ILE A 87 -11.80 0.71 9.06
N ILE A 88 -10.52 1.05 9.18
CA ILE A 88 -9.60 0.51 10.18
C ILE A 88 -9.21 1.63 11.13
N LYS A 89 -9.49 1.43 12.42
CA LYS A 89 -8.89 2.25 13.47
C LYS A 89 -7.46 1.79 13.71
N SER A 90 -6.49 2.60 13.29
CA SER A 90 -5.07 2.31 13.47
C SER A 90 -4.53 3.07 14.67
N VAL A 91 -3.64 2.43 15.42
CA VAL A 91 -3.01 3.04 16.61
C VAL A 91 -2.29 4.35 16.27
N ASN A 92 -1.79 4.47 15.04
CA ASN A 92 -0.88 5.54 14.65
C ASN A 92 -1.47 6.53 13.62
N HIS A 93 -2.64 6.25 13.05
CA HIS A 93 -3.27 7.08 12.00
C HIS A 93 -4.72 7.44 12.33
N ASP A 94 -5.17 7.12 13.55
CA ASP A 94 -6.56 7.13 14.02
C ASP A 94 -7.51 6.34 13.10
N LYS A 95 -7.91 6.91 11.95
CA LYS A 95 -8.82 6.27 10.99
C LYS A 95 -8.20 6.16 9.60
N VAL A 96 -8.13 4.93 9.11
CA VAL A 96 -7.71 4.60 7.73
C VAL A 96 -8.88 3.95 7.00
N THR A 97 -9.24 4.49 5.83
CA THR A 97 -10.33 3.97 5.01
C THR A 97 -9.77 3.40 3.72
N VAL A 98 -9.99 2.11 3.49
CA VAL A 98 -9.72 1.44 2.22
C VAL A 98 -11.03 1.42 1.44
N GLN A 99 -11.02 1.92 0.22
CA GLN A 99 -12.18 1.92 -0.66
C GLN A 99 -11.79 1.34 -2.02
N VAL A 100 -12.62 0.45 -2.57
CA VAL A 100 -12.46 -0.05 -3.93
C VAL A 100 -13.58 0.50 -4.82
N GLN A 101 -13.21 0.93 -6.02
CA GLN A 101 -14.15 1.39 -7.04
C GLN A 101 -13.86 0.65 -8.34
N ALA A 102 -14.87 0.04 -8.92
CA ALA A 102 -14.83 -0.52 -10.25
C ALA A 102 -15.61 0.40 -11.20
N ARG A 103 -15.03 0.73 -12.36
CA ARG A 103 -15.67 1.59 -13.37
C ARG A 103 -16.81 0.88 -14.09
N ASN A 104 -16.72 -0.45 -14.20
CA ASN A 104 -17.72 -1.28 -14.85
C ASN A 104 -18.38 -2.19 -13.80
N GLU A 105 -19.70 -2.03 -13.63
CA GLU A 105 -20.51 -2.86 -12.74
C GLU A 105 -20.47 -4.36 -13.10
N MET A 106 -20.02 -4.70 -14.32
CA MET A 106 -19.82 -6.09 -14.75
C MET A 106 -18.58 -6.78 -14.18
N LEU A 107 -17.71 -6.08 -13.44
CA LEU A 107 -16.55 -6.69 -12.76
C LEU A 107 -17.00 -7.36 -11.45
N GLN A 108 -17.80 -8.43 -11.56
CA GLN A 108 -18.41 -9.21 -10.46
C GLN A 108 -17.40 -9.85 -9.47
N GLY A 109 -16.11 -9.55 -9.58
CA GLY A 109 -15.06 -10.10 -8.75
C GLY A 109 -14.34 -9.07 -7.86
N THR A 110 -14.58 -7.78 -8.06
CA THR A 110 -13.90 -6.74 -7.28
C THR A 110 -14.72 -6.38 -6.04
N ARG A 111 -14.23 -6.78 -4.87
CA ARG A 111 -14.89 -6.52 -3.59
C ARG A 111 -13.93 -6.63 -2.41
N LEU A 112 -14.25 -5.94 -1.34
CA LEU A 112 -13.64 -6.13 -0.04
C LEU A 112 -14.40 -7.22 0.75
N ALA A 113 -13.68 -7.90 1.63
CA ALA A 113 -14.27 -8.82 2.58
C ALA A 113 -15.06 -8.03 3.63
N THR A 114 -16.21 -8.58 4.05
CA THR A 114 -17.03 -7.99 5.10
C THR A 114 -16.55 -8.47 6.46
N TYR A 115 -16.09 -7.53 7.28
CA TYR A 115 -15.59 -7.77 8.62
C TYR A 115 -16.59 -7.32 9.68
N GLY A 116 -16.62 -8.03 10.81
CA GLY A 116 -17.33 -7.57 12.00
C GLY A 116 -16.57 -6.44 12.69
N THR A 117 -17.30 -5.46 13.22
CA THR A 117 -16.70 -4.41 14.08
C THR A 117 -15.94 -5.05 15.25
N GLY A 118 -14.72 -4.58 15.50
CA GLY A 118 -13.83 -5.11 16.54
C GLY A 118 -12.84 -6.18 16.08
N GLN A 119 -12.92 -6.64 14.83
CA GLN A 119 -11.95 -7.60 14.29
C GLN A 119 -10.58 -6.94 14.08
N GLN A 120 -9.52 -7.67 14.45
CA GLN A 120 -8.15 -7.22 14.29
C GLN A 120 -7.60 -7.61 12.91
N LEU A 121 -6.97 -6.65 12.25
CA LEU A 121 -6.24 -6.83 10.99
C LEU A 121 -4.78 -6.45 11.18
N HIS A 122 -3.90 -7.14 10.48
CA HIS A 122 -2.48 -6.79 10.35
C HIS A 122 -2.21 -6.23 8.95
N ALA A 123 -1.23 -5.33 8.87
CA ALA A 123 -0.71 -4.86 7.59
C ALA A 123 -0.25 -6.05 6.74
N GLY A 124 -0.76 -6.15 5.51
CA GLY A 124 -0.51 -7.28 4.60
C GLY A 124 -1.55 -8.41 4.65
N ASP A 125 -2.50 -8.39 5.58
CA ASP A 125 -3.60 -9.36 5.59
C ASP A 125 -4.46 -9.21 4.33
N LEU A 126 -4.93 -10.30 3.74
CA LEU A 126 -5.84 -10.26 2.59
C LEU A 126 -7.22 -9.75 3.02
N ILE A 127 -7.66 -8.63 2.43
CA ILE A 127 -8.93 -7.95 2.75
C ILE A 127 -9.90 -7.85 1.58
N GLY A 128 -9.55 -8.37 0.41
CA GLY A 128 -10.44 -8.35 -0.74
C GLY A 128 -9.79 -8.83 -2.01
N THR A 129 -10.55 -8.72 -3.09
CA THR A 129 -10.16 -9.08 -4.44
C THR A 129 -10.34 -7.88 -5.36
N ALA A 130 -9.35 -7.65 -6.22
CA ALA A 130 -9.35 -6.64 -7.27
C ALA A 130 -9.25 -7.36 -8.62
N HIS A 131 -10.37 -7.82 -9.17
CA HIS A 131 -10.36 -8.43 -10.48
C HIS A 131 -10.26 -7.33 -11.55
N ALA A 132 -9.03 -6.89 -11.85
CA ALA A 132 -8.73 -5.98 -12.93
C ALA A 132 -8.46 -6.78 -14.22
N MET A 133 -9.36 -6.66 -15.20
CA MET A 133 -9.12 -7.18 -16.55
C MET A 133 -8.30 -6.19 -17.38
N ASP A 134 -8.45 -4.89 -17.12
CA ASP A 134 -7.67 -3.79 -17.69
C ASP A 134 -7.17 -2.82 -16.60
N GLN A 135 -6.04 -2.15 -16.88
CA GLN A 135 -5.30 -1.31 -15.91
C GLN A 135 -6.06 -0.07 -15.36
N ASN A 136 -7.22 0.28 -15.93
CA ASN A 136 -7.99 1.48 -15.53
C ASN A 136 -9.40 1.16 -15.03
N ASP A 137 -9.73 -0.12 -14.90
CA ASP A 137 -11.07 -0.57 -14.58
C ASP A 137 -11.36 -0.61 -13.08
N VAL A 138 -10.31 -0.81 -12.29
CA VAL A 138 -10.40 -0.88 -10.83
C VAL A 138 -9.47 0.17 -10.24
N ARG A 139 -9.92 0.83 -9.19
CA ARG A 139 -9.15 1.77 -8.40
C ARG A 139 -9.28 1.42 -6.94
N VAL A 140 -8.14 1.32 -6.26
CA VAL A 140 -8.09 1.11 -4.82
C VAL A 140 -7.59 2.38 -4.18
N TYR A 141 -8.41 2.95 -3.32
CA TYR A 141 -8.14 4.17 -2.58
C TYR A 141 -7.79 3.83 -1.14
N VAL A 142 -6.80 4.53 -0.59
CA VAL A 142 -6.50 4.51 0.84
C VAL A 142 -6.51 5.94 1.33
N PHE A 143 -7.44 6.24 2.23
CA PHE A 143 -7.60 7.55 2.84
C PHE A 143 -7.15 7.52 4.29
N PHE A 144 -6.52 8.61 4.71
CA PHE A 144 -6.12 8.89 6.08
C PHE A 144 -6.93 10.08 6.60
N GLU A 145 -7.23 10.06 7.88
CA GLU A 145 -7.76 11.24 8.57
C GLU A 145 -6.70 12.35 8.63
N ASP A 146 -7.16 13.61 8.59
CA ASP A 146 -6.35 14.81 8.32
C ASP A 146 -5.17 15.05 9.29
N SER A 147 -5.15 14.36 10.42
CA SER A 147 -4.12 14.54 11.45
C SER A 147 -2.80 13.82 11.14
N VAL A 148 -2.80 12.74 10.34
CA VAL A 148 -1.57 11.95 10.07
C VAL A 148 -1.56 11.34 8.67
N VAL A 149 -1.10 12.11 7.68
CA VAL A 149 -0.95 11.64 6.29
C VAL A 149 0.48 11.13 6.07
N PRO A 150 0.67 9.85 5.73
CA PRO A 150 2.01 9.32 5.43
C PRO A 150 2.55 9.91 4.13
N TYR A 151 3.83 10.28 4.13
CA TYR A 151 4.55 10.54 2.88
C TYR A 151 4.88 9.22 2.19
N VAL A 152 4.53 9.09 0.90
CA VAL A 152 4.65 7.85 0.13
C VAL A 152 5.39 8.06 -1.19
N ASN A 153 6.10 7.01 -1.62
CA ASN A 153 6.76 6.96 -2.93
C ASN A 153 5.82 6.48 -4.03
N TYR A 154 5.48 7.36 -4.96
CA TYR A 154 4.69 6.98 -6.14
C TYR A 154 5.50 6.16 -7.15
N GLY A 155 4.82 5.25 -7.85
CA GLY A 155 5.46 4.32 -8.79
C GLY A 155 4.90 2.90 -8.69
N ALA A 156 5.59 1.97 -9.37
CA ALA A 156 5.23 0.56 -9.35
C ALA A 156 5.65 -0.09 -8.01
N VAL A 157 4.70 -0.76 -7.37
CA VAL A 157 4.90 -1.40 -6.05
C VAL A 157 4.22 -2.76 -6.01
N TYR A 158 4.72 -3.65 -5.14
CA TYR A 158 4.10 -4.95 -4.88
C TYR A 158 3.16 -4.89 -3.67
N ALA A 159 2.08 -5.67 -3.70
CA ALA A 159 1.17 -5.80 -2.55
C ALA A 159 1.95 -6.20 -1.28
N GLY A 160 1.66 -5.53 -0.16
CA GLY A 160 2.34 -5.75 1.12
C GLY A 160 3.74 -5.12 1.23
N GLN A 161 4.27 -4.50 0.17
CA GLN A 161 5.52 -3.75 0.25
C GLN A 161 5.32 -2.45 1.02
N SER A 162 6.28 -2.07 1.87
CA SER A 162 6.29 -0.75 2.51
C SER A 162 6.40 0.35 1.46
N ILE A 163 5.45 1.28 1.48
CA ILE A 163 5.38 2.45 0.58
C ILE A 163 5.67 3.77 1.31
N TRP A 164 5.70 3.72 2.63
CA TRP A 164 6.03 4.87 3.48
C TRP A 164 7.50 5.26 3.36
N GLN A 165 7.76 6.57 3.42
CA GLN A 165 9.09 7.16 3.55
C GLN A 165 9.19 8.01 4.81
N TYR A 166 10.36 7.91 5.45
CA TYR A 166 10.73 8.81 6.53
C TYR A 166 10.96 10.21 5.97
N GLN A 167 10.28 11.22 6.53
CA GLN A 167 10.70 12.60 6.42
C GLN A 167 11.75 12.84 7.50
N GLU A 168 12.99 13.18 7.11
CA GLU A 168 13.87 13.86 8.04
C GLU A 168 13.22 15.21 8.35
N ASP A 169 13.04 15.53 9.63
CA ASP A 169 12.58 16.85 10.05
C ASP A 169 13.56 17.88 9.48
N GLU A 170 13.16 18.66 8.48
CA GLU A 170 13.93 19.79 7.92
C GLU A 170 14.01 20.98 8.89
N ASP A 171 13.96 20.75 10.21
CA ASP A 171 14.10 21.78 11.25
C ASP A 171 15.32 21.48 12.13
N ALA A 172 16.51 21.66 11.54
CA ALA A 172 17.76 21.88 12.27
C ALA A 172 18.77 22.68 11.44
N THR A 173 18.37 23.87 10.97
CA THR A 173 19.32 24.95 10.62
C THR A 173 18.79 26.30 11.06
#